data_AF-A0A1Q6QJP4-F1
#
_entry.id   AF-A0A1Q6QJP4-F1
#
_cell.length_a   1.000
_cell.length_b   1.000
_cell.length_c   1.000
_cell.angle_alpha   90.00
_cell.angle_beta   90.00
_cell.angle_gamma   90.00
#
_symmetry.space_group_name_H-M   'P 1'
#
loop_
_entity.id
_entity.type
_entity.pdbx_description
1 polymer ?
#
loop_
_entity_poly.entity_id
_entity_poly.type
_entity_poly.pdbx_seq_one_letter_code
_entity_poly.pdbx_strand_id
1 'polypeptide(L)'
;MEDARQQLEDGRRTLADMTEPDTYLLDRNTNVAYVCYESDADIVEGISRVFPLFFFLVAALVCITTMSKMVDEERTQIGVMKALGYGSGAITAKYLAYSGSASLLGCVLGVSAGSVIFPSAIWQGYSIMYNFASRIQLTFQWPLCAIIVCSYTGCMLAVTWFCCRRELAEVPAELIRPKSPKAGKRLLLERLPLWKHLSFLRKVSIRNVFRYRKRLVMMLLGVGGCAALVVTGFGIRDSIAGMADYQFREVTLYDMSVTFAENQEPEDQEAFLKGCAGTVQAAPPGPGPSPSISWHPRRS
;
A
#
# COMPACT_ATOMS: atom_id res chain seq x y z
N MET A 1 43.66 -56.53 -20.48
CA MET A 1 44.33 -55.33 -21.06
C MET A 1 43.61 -54.84 -22.29
N GLU A 2 43.08 -55.73 -23.14
CA GLU A 2 42.27 -55.35 -24.33
C GLU A 2 40.88 -54.81 -23.96
N ASP A 3 40.16 -55.42 -23.00
CA ASP A 3 38.87 -54.89 -22.54
C ASP A 3 38.94 -53.47 -21.96
N ALA A 4 40.03 -53.16 -21.24
CA ALA A 4 40.26 -51.82 -20.69
C ALA A 4 40.55 -50.78 -21.79
N ARG A 5 41.10 -51.21 -22.93
CA ARG A 5 41.32 -50.34 -24.10
C ARG A 5 40.03 -50.12 -24.88
N GLN A 6 39.19 -51.15 -25.01
CA GLN A 6 37.87 -51.03 -25.62
C GLN A 6 36.95 -50.11 -24.83
N GLN A 7 36.93 -50.21 -23.50
CA GLN A 7 36.16 -49.29 -22.66
C GLN A 7 36.64 -47.83 -22.76
N LEU A 8 37.95 -47.62 -22.97
CA LEU A 8 38.52 -46.30 -23.21
C LEU A 8 38.18 -45.74 -24.60
N GLU A 9 38.11 -46.60 -25.62
CA GLU A 9 37.71 -46.22 -26.98
C GLU A 9 36.20 -45.96 -27.10
N ASP A 10 35.38 -46.78 -26.46
CA ASP A 10 33.92 -46.58 -26.41
C ASP A 10 33.58 -45.31 -25.63
N GLY A 11 34.21 -45.07 -24.47
CA GLY A 11 34.03 -43.83 -23.72
C GLY A 11 34.45 -42.57 -24.50
N ARG A 12 35.47 -42.68 -25.38
CA ARG A 12 35.86 -41.58 -26.28
C ARG A 12 34.87 -41.33 -27.39
N ARG A 13 34.20 -42.36 -27.91
CA ARG A 13 33.12 -42.22 -28.89
C ARG A 13 31.87 -41.60 -28.28
N THR A 14 31.49 -42.03 -27.07
CA THR A 14 30.33 -41.45 -26.36
C THR A 14 30.54 -39.98 -26.02
N LEU A 15 31.76 -39.58 -25.65
CA LEU A 15 32.11 -38.17 -25.41
C LEU A 15 32.13 -37.32 -26.69
N ALA A 16 32.41 -37.92 -27.86
CA ALA A 16 32.42 -37.23 -29.14
C ALA A 16 31.02 -37.05 -29.75
N ASP A 17 30.07 -37.94 -29.40
CA ASP A 17 28.66 -37.87 -29.81
C ASP A 17 27.79 -36.98 -28.90
N MET A 18 28.32 -36.51 -27.76
CA MET A 18 27.62 -35.56 -26.91
C MET A 18 27.67 -34.16 -27.54
N THR A 19 26.55 -33.71 -28.08
CA THR A 19 26.31 -32.33 -28.52
C THR A 19 26.74 -31.34 -27.42
N GLU A 20 27.50 -30.31 -27.78
CA GLU A 20 27.97 -29.27 -26.86
C GLU A 20 26.81 -28.74 -25.99
N PRO A 21 26.99 -28.67 -24.66
CA PRO A 21 25.93 -28.22 -23.77
C PRO A 21 25.64 -26.74 -24.03
N ASP A 22 24.41 -26.43 -24.45
CA ASP A 22 23.89 -25.07 -24.50
C ASP A 22 23.94 -24.48 -23.08
N THR A 23 24.99 -23.71 -22.83
CA THR A 23 25.24 -23.10 -21.52
C THR A 23 24.36 -21.88 -21.39
N TYR A 24 23.16 -22.05 -20.83
CA TYR A 24 22.34 -20.93 -20.40
C TYR A 24 22.98 -20.32 -19.14
N LEU A 25 23.77 -19.27 -19.34
CA LEU A 25 24.16 -18.36 -18.26
C LEU A 25 22.88 -17.69 -17.73
N LEU A 26 22.28 -18.27 -16.69
CA LEU A 26 21.25 -17.60 -15.89
C LEU A 26 21.95 -16.46 -15.14
N ASP A 27 21.95 -15.28 -15.77
CA ASP A 27 22.37 -14.05 -15.15
C ASP A 27 21.45 -13.73 -13.95
N ARG A 28 21.87 -12.85 -13.05
CA ARG A 28 21.10 -12.50 -11.84
C ARG A 28 19.67 -12.03 -12.15
N ASN A 29 19.45 -11.53 -13.37
CA ASN A 29 18.16 -11.10 -13.94
C ASN A 29 17.31 -12.22 -14.54
N THR A 30 17.78 -13.47 -14.56
CA THR A 30 17.07 -14.62 -15.13
C THR A 30 16.68 -15.64 -14.06
N ASN A 31 17.19 -15.49 -12.84
CA ASN A 31 16.76 -16.29 -11.70
C ASN A 31 15.38 -15.82 -11.23
N VAL A 32 14.35 -16.64 -11.48
CA VAL A 32 12.94 -16.35 -11.18
C VAL A 32 12.73 -15.91 -9.73
N ALA A 33 13.48 -16.49 -8.77
CA ALA A 33 13.36 -16.10 -7.37
C ALA A 33 13.90 -14.68 -7.09
N TYR A 34 14.97 -14.27 -7.78
CA TYR A 34 15.52 -12.91 -7.65
C TYR A 34 14.64 -11.87 -8.34
N VAL A 35 14.14 -12.18 -9.53
CA VAL A 35 13.24 -11.28 -10.28
C VAL A 35 11.90 -11.13 -9.56
N CYS A 36 11.34 -12.20 -9.00
CA CYS A 36 10.13 -12.11 -8.17
C CYS A 36 10.38 -11.31 -6.89
N TYR A 37 11.52 -11.51 -6.22
CA TYR A 37 11.87 -10.73 -5.03
C TYR A 37 12.07 -9.24 -5.32
N GLU A 38 12.72 -8.91 -6.44
CA GLU A 38 12.89 -7.52 -6.89
C GLU A 38 11.54 -6.89 -7.25
N SER A 39 10.67 -7.62 -7.97
CA SER A 39 9.31 -7.17 -8.27
C SER A 39 8.46 -6.98 -7.01
N ASP A 40 8.54 -7.88 -6.03
CA ASP A 40 7.82 -7.76 -4.76
C ASP A 40 8.34 -6.58 -3.94
N ALA A 41 9.66 -6.37 -3.91
CA ALA A 41 10.29 -5.23 -3.25
C ALA A 41 9.87 -3.89 -3.89
N ASP A 42 9.81 -3.82 -5.22
CA ASP A 42 9.37 -2.63 -5.97
C ASP A 42 7.89 -2.29 -5.70
N ILE A 43 7.01 -3.30 -5.64
CA ILE A 43 5.60 -3.12 -5.30
C ILE A 43 5.48 -2.59 -3.86
N VAL A 44 6.21 -3.19 -2.92
CA VAL A 44 6.22 -2.74 -1.51
C VAL A 44 6.80 -1.33 -1.38
N GLU A 45 7.81 -0.97 -2.17
CA GLU A 45 8.38 0.38 -2.18
C GLU A 45 7.38 1.40 -2.72
N GLY A 46 6.70 1.10 -3.83
CA GLY A 46 5.67 1.96 -4.41
C GLY A 46 4.53 2.24 -3.42
N ILE A 47 4.07 1.19 -2.73
CA ILE A 47 3.08 1.28 -1.65
C ILE A 47 3.62 2.14 -0.50
N SER A 48 4.87 1.92 -0.08
CA SER A 48 5.49 2.64 1.04
C SER A 48 5.70 4.13 0.78
N ARG A 49 5.81 4.57 -0.48
CA ARG A 49 5.89 6.00 -0.84
C ARG A 49 4.52 6.68 -0.86
N VAL A 50 3.50 5.98 -1.37
CA VAL A 50 2.17 6.57 -1.61
C VAL A 50 1.34 6.64 -0.34
N PHE A 51 1.38 5.61 0.51
CA PHE A 51 0.55 5.54 1.72
C PHE A 51 0.79 6.70 2.71
N PRO A 52 2.05 7.02 3.10
CA PRO A 52 2.32 8.15 3.99
C PRO A 52 1.83 9.48 3.43
N LEU A 53 1.92 9.70 2.12
CA LEU A 53 1.42 10.90 1.46
C LEU A 53 -0.11 11.03 1.60
N PHE A 54 -0.86 9.95 1.37
CA PHE A 54 -2.31 9.94 1.54
C PHE A 54 -2.71 10.20 3.00
N PHE A 55 -2.10 9.50 3.97
CA PHE A 55 -2.38 9.72 5.38
C PHE A 55 -2.02 11.14 5.83
N PHE A 56 -0.93 11.69 5.30
CA PHE A 56 -0.56 13.07 5.54
C PHE A 56 -1.62 14.06 5.01
N LEU A 57 -2.10 13.88 3.78
CA LEU A 57 -3.15 14.73 3.20
C LEU A 57 -4.46 14.65 3.99
N VAL A 58 -4.86 13.45 4.41
CA VAL A 58 -6.05 13.25 5.24
C VAL A 58 -5.87 13.90 6.61
N ALA A 59 -4.72 13.73 7.26
CA ALA A 59 -4.41 14.36 8.54
C ALA A 59 -4.42 15.89 8.44
N ALA A 60 -3.83 16.46 7.38
CA ALA A 60 -3.86 17.90 7.13
C ALA A 60 -5.30 18.42 6.92
N LEU A 61 -6.12 17.70 6.14
CA LEU A 61 -7.53 18.05 5.93
C LEU A 61 -8.32 18.03 7.25
N VAL A 62 -8.14 16.99 8.07
CA VAL A 62 -8.79 16.87 9.39
C VAL A 62 -8.31 17.95 10.35
N CYS A 63 -7.02 18.27 10.35
CA CYS A 63 -6.44 19.33 11.15
C CYS A 63 -7.04 20.69 10.79
N ILE A 64 -7.06 21.04 9.49
CA ILE A 64 -7.69 22.28 8.99
C ILE A 64 -9.15 22.34 9.44
N THR A 65 -9.91 21.26 9.26
CA THR A 65 -11.33 21.20 9.64
C THR A 65 -11.54 21.47 11.12
N THR A 66 -10.73 20.81 11.96
CA THR A 66 -10.83 20.89 13.42
C THR A 66 -10.46 22.28 13.90
N MET A 67 -9.36 22.84 13.41
CA MET A 67 -8.89 24.18 13.77
C MET A 67 -9.89 25.25 13.31
N SER A 68 -10.37 25.15 12.07
CA SER A 68 -11.41 26.05 11.56
C SER A 68 -12.67 26.06 12.42
N LYS A 69 -13.12 24.87 12.84
CA LYS A 69 -14.30 24.73 13.70
C LYS A 69 -14.03 25.33 15.09
N MET A 70 -12.87 25.04 15.68
CA MET A 70 -12.49 25.54 17.00
C MET A 70 -12.38 27.07 17.02
N VAL A 71 -11.78 27.68 16.00
CA VAL A 71 -11.69 29.15 15.86
C VAL A 71 -13.08 29.78 15.65
N ASP A 72 -13.95 29.14 14.87
CA ASP A 72 -15.35 29.59 14.72
C ASP A 72 -16.13 29.52 16.05
N GLU A 73 -15.88 28.50 16.89
CA GLU A 73 -16.50 28.33 18.21
C GLU A 73 -15.96 29.34 19.25
N GLU A 74 -14.65 29.62 19.24
CA GLU A 74 -14.00 30.58 20.14
C GLU A 74 -13.99 32.03 19.61
N ARG A 75 -14.68 32.31 18.50
CA ARG A 75 -14.70 33.60 17.78
C ARG A 75 -14.99 34.81 18.67
N THR A 76 -15.97 34.70 19.58
CA THR A 76 -16.31 35.78 20.53
C THR A 76 -15.16 36.05 21.50
N GLN A 77 -14.51 35.00 22.01
CA GLN A 77 -13.36 35.13 22.93
C GLN A 77 -12.17 35.77 22.22
N ILE A 78 -11.90 35.37 20.98
CA ILE A 78 -10.88 36.00 20.11
C ILE A 78 -11.18 37.50 19.94
N GLY A 79 -12.44 37.86 19.73
CA GLY A 79 -12.89 39.26 19.62
C GLY A 79 -12.59 40.07 20.89
N VAL A 80 -12.88 39.52 22.07
CA VAL A 80 -12.58 40.17 23.36
C VAL A 80 -11.07 40.32 23.56
N MET A 81 -10.27 39.28 23.28
CA MET A 81 -8.81 39.37 23.38
C MET A 81 -8.22 40.43 22.45
N LYS A 82 -8.70 40.52 21.20
CA LYS A 82 -8.29 41.59 20.28
C LYS A 82 -8.70 42.99 20.78
N ALA A 83 -9.87 43.12 21.41
CA ALA A 83 -10.32 44.39 22.00
C ALA A 83 -9.47 44.82 23.20
N LEU A 84 -8.92 43.86 23.96
CA LEU A 84 -7.96 44.09 25.03
C LEU A 84 -6.53 44.39 24.54
N GLY A 85 -6.30 44.42 23.22
CA GLY A 85 -5.00 44.75 22.64
C GLY A 85 -4.09 43.55 22.33
N TYR A 86 -4.57 42.31 22.46
CA TYR A 86 -3.77 41.14 22.06
C TYR A 86 -3.61 41.08 20.53
N GLY A 87 -2.37 40.92 20.08
CA GLY A 87 -2.05 40.73 18.67
C GLY A 87 -2.50 39.36 18.14
N SER A 88 -2.83 39.29 16.85
CA SER A 88 -3.23 38.04 16.17
C SER A 88 -2.17 36.93 16.30
N GLY A 89 -0.89 37.28 16.45
CA GLY A 89 0.21 36.33 16.66
C GLY A 89 0.11 35.58 18.00
N ALA A 90 -0.21 36.29 19.09
CA ALA A 90 -0.38 35.68 20.40
C ALA A 90 -1.57 34.69 20.42
N ILE A 91 -2.65 35.06 19.72
CA ILE A 91 -3.83 34.21 19.56
C ILE A 91 -3.47 32.97 18.72
N THR A 92 -2.71 33.15 17.63
CA THR A 92 -2.27 32.03 16.77
C THR A 92 -1.35 31.07 17.54
N ALA A 93 -0.51 31.57 18.44
CA ALA A 93 0.40 30.74 19.25
C ALA A 93 -0.35 29.75 20.15
N LYS A 94 -1.52 30.13 20.71
CA LYS A 94 -2.40 29.21 21.47
C LYS A 94 -2.80 28.00 20.62
N TYR A 95 -3.27 28.23 19.39
CA TYR A 95 -3.70 27.16 18.49
C TYR A 95 -2.53 26.33 17.96
N LEU A 96 -1.37 26.94 17.75
CA LEU A 96 -0.13 26.23 17.41
C LEU A 96 0.34 25.30 18.53
N ALA A 97 0.28 25.75 19.80
CA ALA A 97 0.61 24.89 20.94
C ALA A 97 -0.37 23.71 21.06
N TYR A 98 -1.66 23.96 20.85
CA TYR A 98 -2.70 22.91 20.86
C TYR A 98 -2.50 21.87 19.75
N SER A 99 -2.34 22.31 18.49
CA SER A 99 -2.05 21.41 17.37
C SER A 99 -0.72 20.68 17.52
N GLY A 100 0.33 21.39 17.91
CA GLY A 100 1.68 20.85 18.07
C GLY A 100 1.73 19.75 19.12
N SER A 101 1.13 19.97 20.29
CA SER A 101 1.05 18.95 21.34
C SER A 101 0.26 17.71 20.89
N ALA A 102 -0.86 17.90 20.19
CA ALA A 102 -1.63 16.80 19.63
C ALA A 102 -0.83 16.00 18.58
N SER A 103 -0.12 16.69 17.67
CA SER A 103 0.75 16.06 16.66
C SER A 103 1.92 15.31 17.30
N LEU A 104 2.56 15.88 18.32
CA LEU A 104 3.64 15.23 19.07
C LEU A 104 3.18 13.94 19.73
N LEU A 105 2.05 13.97 20.44
CA LEU A 105 1.49 12.77 21.08
C LEU A 105 1.13 11.71 20.03
N GLY A 106 0.52 12.12 18.92
CA GLY A 106 0.22 11.22 17.80
C GLY A 106 1.48 10.59 17.19
N CYS A 107 2.55 11.37 17.01
CA CYS A 107 3.84 10.88 16.52
C CYS A 107 4.48 9.88 17.47
N VAL A 108 4.52 10.17 18.78
CA VAL A 108 5.10 9.26 19.77
C VAL A 108 4.36 7.93 19.76
N LEU A 109 3.03 7.96 19.83
CA LEU A 109 2.20 6.76 19.81
C LEU A 109 2.32 6.01 18.48
N GLY A 110 2.34 6.73 17.36
CA GLY A 110 2.46 6.17 16.02
C GLY A 110 3.80 5.47 15.79
N VAL A 111 4.91 6.09 16.22
CA VAL A 111 6.24 5.48 16.11
C VAL A 111 6.36 4.28 17.05
N SER A 112 5.89 4.38 18.30
CA SER A 112 5.96 3.26 19.24
C SER A 112 5.11 2.07 18.80
N ALA A 113 3.88 2.31 18.35
CA ALA A 113 2.99 1.24 17.90
C ALA A 113 3.41 0.70 16.53
N GLY A 114 3.74 1.59 15.59
CA GLY A 114 4.15 1.22 14.23
C GLY A 114 5.41 0.38 14.21
N SER A 115 6.41 0.72 15.03
CA SER A 115 7.68 -0.01 15.07
C SER A 115 7.54 -1.44 15.62
N VAL A 116 6.48 -1.73 16.38
CA VAL A 116 6.21 -3.07 16.91
C VAL A 116 5.24 -3.84 16.01
N ILE A 117 4.13 -3.20 15.62
CA ILE A 117 3.03 -3.84 14.90
C ILE A 117 3.43 -4.19 13.47
N PHE A 118 4.03 -3.26 12.70
CA PHE A 118 4.37 -3.51 11.30
C PHE A 118 5.34 -4.69 11.13
N PRO A 119 6.49 -4.71 11.84
CA PRO A 119 7.43 -5.83 11.73
C PRO A 119 6.81 -7.15 12.18
N SER A 120 6.02 -7.15 13.25
CA SER A 120 5.37 -8.37 13.74
C SER A 120 4.32 -8.94 12.78
N ALA A 121 3.55 -8.08 12.12
CA ALA A 121 2.54 -8.48 11.14
C ALA A 121 3.18 -9.00 9.85
N ILE A 122 4.21 -8.31 9.34
CA ILE A 122 4.97 -8.76 8.17
C ILE A 122 5.63 -10.11 8.49
N TRP A 123 6.23 -10.24 9.66
CA TRP A 123 6.85 -11.49 10.08
C TRP A 123 5.88 -12.68 10.10
N GLN A 124 4.68 -12.50 10.64
CA GLN A 124 3.63 -13.54 10.61
C GLN A 124 3.29 -13.95 9.17
N GLY A 125 3.15 -13.00 8.25
CA GLY A 125 2.91 -13.29 6.84
C GLY A 125 4.03 -14.09 6.18
N TYR A 126 5.29 -13.68 6.38
CA TYR A 126 6.45 -14.38 5.81
C TYR A 126 6.70 -15.75 6.46
N SER A 127 6.38 -15.93 7.74
CA SER A 127 6.53 -17.21 8.44
C SER A 127 5.66 -18.32 7.83
N ILE A 128 4.50 -17.97 7.27
CA ILE A 128 3.59 -18.90 6.58
C ILE A 128 4.20 -19.37 5.25
N MET A 129 4.93 -18.51 4.54
CA MET A 129 5.47 -18.82 3.22
C MET A 129 6.85 -19.49 3.25
N TYR A 130 7.74 -19.10 4.16
CA TYR A 130 9.17 -19.37 4.01
C TYR A 130 9.84 -20.16 5.14
N ASN A 131 9.16 -20.44 6.27
CA ASN A 131 9.71 -21.28 7.36
C ASN A 131 11.15 -20.92 7.85
N PHE A 132 11.62 -19.68 7.65
CA PHE A 132 12.98 -19.26 8.03
C PHE A 132 13.01 -18.51 9.38
N ALA A 133 13.82 -19.04 10.30
CA ALA A 133 14.52 -18.42 11.45
C ALA A 133 13.75 -17.57 12.49
N SER A 134 13.70 -18.05 13.73
CA SER A 134 12.90 -17.59 14.88
C SER A 134 13.20 -16.21 15.53
N ARG A 135 13.95 -15.28 14.93
CA ARG A 135 14.26 -13.99 15.60
C ARG A 135 14.24 -12.77 14.68
N ILE A 136 13.29 -11.87 14.98
CA ILE A 136 13.29 -10.48 14.50
C ILE A 136 14.36 -9.71 15.29
N GLN A 137 15.36 -9.15 14.61
CA GLN A 137 16.20 -8.09 15.18
C GLN A 137 15.54 -6.74 14.88
N LEU A 138 14.84 -6.18 15.86
CA LEU A 138 14.28 -4.84 15.77
C LEU A 138 15.43 -3.83 15.89
N THR A 139 15.91 -3.31 14.77
CA THR A 139 16.93 -2.25 14.76
C THR A 139 16.22 -0.89 14.76
N PHE A 140 16.32 -0.17 15.88
CA PHE A 140 15.70 1.14 16.00
C PHE A 140 16.68 2.24 15.58
N GLN A 141 16.47 2.79 14.38
CA GLN A 141 17.24 3.94 13.91
C GLN A 141 16.65 5.24 14.46
N TRP A 142 17.06 5.59 15.69
CA TRP A 142 16.72 6.85 16.36
C TRP A 142 16.84 8.12 15.49
N PRO A 143 17.89 8.31 14.66
CA PRO A 143 17.99 9.53 13.83
C PRO A 143 16.88 9.62 12.77
N LEU A 144 16.48 8.50 12.15
CA LEU A 144 15.37 8.51 11.19
C LEU A 144 14.04 8.82 11.87
N CYS A 145 13.81 8.26 13.07
CA CYS A 145 12.62 8.57 13.85
C CYS A 145 12.54 10.06 14.19
N ALA A 146 13.66 10.67 14.59
CA ALA A 146 13.71 12.10 14.86
C ALA A 146 13.36 12.94 13.62
N ILE A 147 13.91 12.59 12.44
CA ILE A 147 13.61 13.29 11.18
C ILE A 147 12.13 13.18 10.82
N ILE A 148 11.52 12.00 10.97
CA ILE A 148 10.10 11.77 10.65
C ILE A 148 9.21 12.59 11.60
N VAL A 149 9.49 12.55 12.91
CA VAL A 149 8.72 13.30 13.90
C VAL A 149 8.86 14.81 13.66
N CYS A 150 10.08 15.32 13.47
CA CYS A 150 10.31 16.73 13.22
C CYS A 150 9.64 17.21 11.92
N SER A 151 9.78 16.45 10.82
CA SER A 151 9.17 16.81 9.53
C SER A 151 7.65 16.78 9.59
N TYR A 152 7.04 15.75 10.18
CA TYR A 152 5.59 15.64 10.32
C TYR A 152 5.02 16.75 11.21
N THR A 153 5.59 16.93 12.40
CA THR A 153 5.12 17.95 13.35
C THR A 153 5.29 19.35 12.77
N GLY A 154 6.44 19.64 12.13
CA GLY A 154 6.68 20.93 11.47
C GLY A 154 5.68 21.21 10.34
N CYS A 155 5.34 20.18 9.55
CA CYS A 155 4.36 20.33 8.49
C CYS A 155 2.95 20.56 9.03
N MET A 156 2.54 19.84 10.08
CA MET A 156 1.23 20.06 10.74
C MET A 156 1.12 21.44 11.39
N LEU A 157 2.20 21.94 12.00
CA LEU A 157 2.28 23.30 12.51
C LEU A 157 2.16 24.33 11.38
N ALA A 158 2.81 24.11 10.24
CA ALA A 158 2.70 24.99 9.07
C ALA A 158 1.27 25.03 8.51
N VAL A 159 0.60 23.88 8.41
CA VAL A 159 -0.80 23.77 8.00
C VAL A 159 -1.71 24.54 8.98
N THR A 160 -1.51 24.35 10.29
CA THR A 160 -2.26 25.05 11.34
C THR A 160 -2.05 26.56 11.27
N TRP A 161 -0.79 26.99 11.14
CA TRP A 161 -0.44 28.40 11.00
C TRP A 161 -1.12 29.04 9.79
N PHE A 162 -1.10 28.36 8.63
CA PHE A 162 -1.78 28.83 7.43
C PHE A 162 -3.29 28.94 7.64
N CYS A 163 -3.91 27.95 8.30
CA CYS A 163 -5.33 27.95 8.62
C CYS A 163 -5.71 29.12 9.54
N CYS A 164 -5.02 29.25 10.69
CA CYS A 164 -5.27 30.30 11.65
C CYS A 164 -5.03 31.69 11.06
N ARG A 165 -3.95 31.86 10.27
CA ARG A 165 -3.66 33.14 9.60
C ARG A 165 -4.77 33.51 8.62
N ARG A 166 -5.30 32.53 7.87
CA ARG A 166 -6.39 32.76 6.92
C ARG A 166 -7.69 33.16 7.61
N GLU A 167 -8.00 32.57 8.77
CA GLU A 167 -9.23 32.89 9.52
C GLU A 167 -9.12 34.16 10.35
N LEU A 168 -7.97 34.41 10.97
CA LEU A 168 -7.72 35.62 11.78
C LEU A 168 -7.51 36.88 10.93
N ALA A 169 -7.29 36.72 9.61
CA ALA A 169 -7.26 37.80 8.63
C ALA A 169 -8.68 38.32 8.27
N GLU A 170 -9.75 37.61 8.62
CA GLU A 170 -11.11 38.16 8.52
C GLU A 170 -11.34 39.24 9.60
N VAL A 171 -12.12 40.27 9.24
CA VAL A 171 -12.18 41.58 9.93
C VAL A 171 -12.68 41.44 11.39
N PRO A 172 -12.01 42.08 12.39
CA PRO A 172 -12.37 41.99 13.81
C PRO A 172 -13.81 42.37 14.14
N ALA A 173 -14.40 43.31 13.42
CA ALA A 173 -15.77 43.77 13.62
C ALA A 173 -16.84 42.69 13.33
N GLU A 174 -16.52 41.70 12.49
CA GLU A 174 -17.39 40.54 12.26
C GLU A 174 -17.21 39.43 13.31
N LEU A 175 -16.16 39.47 14.14
CA LEU A 175 -15.94 38.48 15.20
C LEU A 175 -16.90 38.67 16.39
N ILE A 176 -17.37 39.90 16.61
CA ILE A 176 -18.28 40.25 17.72
C ILE A 176 -19.76 40.16 17.31
N ARG A 177 -20.08 40.29 16.02
CA ARG A 177 -21.46 40.12 15.53
C ARG A 177 -21.83 38.63 15.44
N PRO A 178 -23.00 38.20 15.95
CA PRO A 178 -23.51 36.86 15.68
C PRO A 178 -23.62 36.67 14.16
N LYS A 179 -23.08 35.55 13.67
CA LYS A 179 -22.91 35.25 12.24
C LYS A 179 -24.25 35.43 11.52
N SER A 180 -24.40 36.49 10.73
CA SER A 180 -25.53 36.58 9.80
C SER A 180 -25.42 35.39 8.84
N PRO A 181 -26.49 34.59 8.66
CA PRO A 181 -26.42 33.43 7.77
C PRO A 181 -25.95 33.88 6.39
N LYS A 182 -24.85 33.31 5.88
CA LYS A 182 -24.25 33.68 4.59
C LYS A 182 -25.34 33.65 3.52
N ALA A 183 -25.49 34.77 2.79
CA ALA A 183 -26.51 34.94 1.77
C ALA A 183 -26.48 33.77 0.78
N GLY A 184 -27.60 33.08 0.64
CA GLY A 184 -27.72 31.93 -0.26
C GLY A 184 -27.60 32.41 -1.71
N LYS A 185 -26.40 32.33 -2.29
CA LYS A 185 -26.24 32.52 -3.74
C LYS A 185 -27.03 31.45 -4.49
N ARG A 186 -27.59 31.83 -5.65
CA ARG A 186 -28.36 30.97 -6.56
C ARG A 186 -27.65 29.62 -6.76
N LEU A 187 -28.34 28.51 -6.52
CA LEU A 187 -27.78 27.18 -6.69
C LEU A 187 -27.75 26.83 -8.18
N LEU A 188 -26.63 26.33 -8.70
CA LEU A 188 -26.54 25.76 -10.07
C LEU A 188 -27.56 24.63 -10.29
N LEU A 189 -27.96 24.01 -9.20
CA LEU A 189 -28.84 22.85 -9.14
C LEU A 189 -30.32 23.26 -9.37
N GLU A 190 -30.71 24.54 -9.19
CA GLU A 190 -32.04 25.08 -9.57
C GLU A 190 -32.32 25.01 -11.08
N ARG A 191 -31.29 24.75 -11.91
CA ARG A 191 -31.41 24.63 -13.36
C ARG A 191 -31.80 23.22 -13.84
N LEU A 192 -31.83 22.23 -12.95
CA LEU A 192 -32.20 20.84 -13.29
C LEU A 192 -33.72 20.63 -13.23
N PRO A 193 -34.33 19.94 -14.20
CA PRO A 193 -35.79 19.71 -14.24
C PRO A 193 -36.31 18.89 -13.05
N LEU A 194 -35.46 18.08 -12.44
CA LEU A 194 -35.73 17.29 -11.22
C LEU A 194 -36.00 18.17 -9.98
N TRP A 195 -35.63 19.46 -10.01
CA TRP A 195 -35.88 20.39 -8.91
C TRP A 195 -37.36 20.67 -8.67
N LYS A 196 -38.18 20.58 -9.72
CA LYS A 196 -39.61 20.85 -9.64
C LYS A 196 -40.34 19.81 -8.78
N HIS A 197 -39.88 18.55 -8.79
CA HIS A 197 -40.50 17.41 -8.11
C HIS A 197 -40.09 17.26 -6.64
N LEU A 198 -39.12 18.04 -6.15
CA LEU A 198 -38.69 17.99 -4.76
C LEU A 198 -39.65 18.75 -3.83
N SER A 199 -40.02 18.12 -2.71
CA SER A 199 -40.82 18.75 -1.66
C SER A 199 -40.11 19.98 -1.07
N PHE A 200 -40.88 20.94 -0.55
CA PHE A 200 -40.37 22.19 0.00
C PHE A 200 -39.26 21.98 1.06
N LEU A 201 -39.42 20.97 1.92
CA LEU A 201 -38.43 20.62 2.95
C LEU A 201 -37.11 20.11 2.35
N ARG A 202 -37.16 19.30 1.27
CA ARG A 202 -35.95 18.88 0.55
C ARG A 202 -35.27 20.07 -0.14
N LYS A 203 -36.03 21.00 -0.73
CA LYS A 203 -35.47 22.23 -1.34
C LYS A 203 -34.74 23.10 -0.32
N VAL A 204 -35.32 23.29 0.86
CA VAL A 204 -34.69 24.08 1.95
C VAL A 204 -33.44 23.36 2.49
N SER A 205 -33.51 22.04 2.68
CA SER A 205 -32.39 21.24 3.18
C SER A 205 -31.21 21.23 2.20
N ILE A 206 -31.46 20.98 0.90
CA ILE A 206 -30.44 21.02 -0.15
C ILE A 206 -29.83 22.43 -0.24
N ARG A 207 -30.67 23.47 -0.21
CA ARG A 207 -30.17 24.87 -0.20
C ARG A 207 -29.31 25.17 1.02
N ASN A 208 -29.61 24.59 2.19
CA ASN A 208 -28.79 24.73 3.39
C ASN A 208 -27.45 23.99 3.27
N VAL A 209 -27.46 22.78 2.72
CA VAL A 209 -26.25 21.98 2.48
C VAL A 209 -25.31 22.66 1.48
N PHE A 210 -25.83 23.15 0.35
CA PHE A 210 -25.05 23.91 -0.63
C PHE A 210 -24.72 25.35 -0.22
N ARG A 211 -25.30 25.85 0.88
CA ARG A 211 -24.89 27.13 1.50
C ARG A 211 -23.48 27.01 2.10
N TYR A 212 -23.11 25.83 2.58
CA TYR A 212 -21.83 25.56 3.22
C TYR A 212 -20.94 24.65 2.37
N ARG A 213 -20.73 25.00 1.09
CA ARG A 213 -19.98 24.17 0.11
C ARG A 213 -18.60 23.73 0.62
N LYS A 214 -17.87 24.62 1.30
CA LYS A 214 -16.56 24.29 1.89
C LYS A 214 -16.65 23.16 2.91
N ARG A 215 -17.64 23.21 3.81
CA ARG A 215 -17.90 22.17 4.82
C ARG A 215 -18.29 20.84 4.18
N LEU A 216 -19.10 20.89 3.12
CA LEU A 216 -19.53 19.68 2.40
C LEU A 216 -18.35 18.99 1.72
N VAL A 217 -17.55 19.72 0.93
CA VAL A 217 -16.37 19.17 0.24
C VAL A 217 -15.36 18.59 1.22
N MET A 218 -15.10 19.29 2.31
CA MET A 218 -14.20 18.86 3.38
C MET A 218 -14.66 17.55 4.04
N MET A 219 -15.95 17.44 4.40
CA MET A 219 -16.49 16.19 4.96
C MET A 219 -16.45 15.05 3.94
N LEU A 220 -16.78 15.31 2.67
CA LEU A 220 -16.81 14.29 1.62
C LEU A 220 -15.41 13.78 1.29
N LEU A 221 -14.40 14.65 1.20
CA LEU A 221 -13.02 14.25 1.00
C LEU A 221 -12.43 13.52 2.21
N GLY A 222 -12.77 13.94 3.44
CA GLY A 222 -12.30 13.26 4.64
C GLY A 222 -12.88 11.85 4.78
N VAL A 223 -14.22 11.76 4.83
CA VAL A 223 -14.91 10.47 5.00
C VAL A 223 -14.72 9.59 3.77
N GLY A 224 -14.81 10.16 2.56
CA GLY A 224 -14.59 9.43 1.31
C GLY A 224 -13.16 8.94 1.16
N GLY A 225 -12.16 9.73 1.58
CA GLY A 225 -10.75 9.31 1.59
C GLY A 225 -10.51 8.12 2.52
N CYS A 226 -11.04 8.17 3.74
CA CYS A 226 -10.95 7.04 4.67
C CYS A 226 -11.68 5.79 4.15
N ALA A 227 -12.88 5.96 3.59
CA ALA A 227 -13.64 4.84 3.02
C ALA A 227 -12.92 4.21 1.82
N ALA A 228 -12.32 5.04 0.94
CA ALA A 228 -11.54 4.56 -0.20
C ALA A 228 -10.35 3.72 0.26
N LEU A 229 -9.62 4.15 1.30
CA LEU A 229 -8.49 3.38 1.86
C LEU A 229 -8.93 1.99 2.37
N VAL A 230 -10.08 1.92 3.05
CA VAL A 230 -10.63 0.64 3.54
C VAL A 230 -11.03 -0.27 2.37
N VAL A 231 -11.70 0.29 1.35
CA VAL A 231 -12.10 -0.47 0.15
C VAL A 231 -10.87 -0.99 -0.60
N THR A 232 -9.81 -0.18 -0.73
CA THR A 232 -8.54 -0.62 -1.33
C THR A 232 -7.92 -1.76 -0.54
N GLY A 233 -7.92 -1.69 0.81
CA GLY A 233 -7.43 -2.77 1.66
C GLY A 233 -8.19 -4.09 1.44
N PHE A 234 -9.52 -4.03 1.36
CA PHE A 234 -10.34 -5.20 1.02
C PHE A 234 -10.11 -5.68 -0.43
N GLY A 235 -9.93 -4.77 -1.38
CA GLY A 235 -9.66 -5.10 -2.78
C GLY A 235 -8.34 -5.84 -2.96
N ILE A 236 -7.29 -5.45 -2.25
CA ILE A 236 -6.01 -6.18 -2.25
C ILE A 236 -6.19 -7.58 -1.66
N ARG A 237 -6.89 -7.69 -0.52
CA ARG A 237 -7.17 -9.00 0.11
C ARG A 237 -7.95 -9.94 -0.81
N ASP A 238 -8.96 -9.43 -1.49
CA ASP A 238 -9.79 -10.18 -2.44
C ASP A 238 -9.00 -10.61 -3.69
N SER A 239 -8.15 -9.71 -4.21
CA SER A 239 -7.28 -10.01 -5.36
C SER A 239 -6.29 -11.14 -5.06
N ILE A 240 -5.71 -11.17 -3.86
CA ILE A 240 -4.79 -12.24 -3.43
C ILE A 240 -5.54 -13.57 -3.28
N ALA A 241 -6.74 -13.57 -2.67
CA ALA A 241 -7.54 -14.78 -2.51
C ALA A 241 -7.98 -15.36 -3.86
N GLY A 242 -8.42 -14.50 -4.80
CA GLY A 242 -8.85 -14.92 -6.14
C GLY A 242 -7.72 -15.46 -7.02
N MET A 243 -6.47 -15.04 -6.81
CA MET A 243 -5.32 -15.57 -7.55
C MET A 243 -5.10 -17.07 -7.30
N ALA A 244 -5.28 -17.54 -6.06
CA ALA A 244 -5.12 -18.96 -5.74
C ALA A 244 -6.16 -19.82 -6.49
N ASP A 245 -7.43 -19.40 -6.48
CA ASP A 245 -8.49 -20.10 -7.20
C ASP A 245 -8.27 -20.10 -8.72
N TYR A 246 -7.80 -18.98 -9.30
CA TYR A 246 -7.48 -18.91 -10.73
C TYR A 246 -6.30 -19.82 -11.10
N GLN A 247 -5.25 -19.86 -10.25
CA GLN A 247 -4.09 -20.73 -10.47
C GLN A 247 -4.47 -22.20 -10.43
N PHE A 248 -5.20 -22.65 -9.40
CA PHE A 248 -5.52 -24.06 -9.21
C PHE A 248 -6.68 -24.57 -10.08
N ARG A 249 -7.56 -23.68 -10.55
CA ARG A 249 -8.76 -24.10 -11.30
C ARG A 249 -8.69 -23.87 -12.80
N GLU A 250 -7.87 -22.92 -13.26
CA GLU A 250 -7.84 -22.50 -14.66
C GLU A 250 -6.46 -22.70 -15.32
N VAL A 251 -5.37 -22.59 -14.55
CA VAL A 251 -3.99 -22.72 -15.08
C VAL A 251 -3.42 -24.12 -14.84
N THR A 252 -3.56 -24.66 -13.63
CA THR A 252 -3.16 -26.04 -13.29
C THR A 252 -4.30 -27.01 -13.60
N LEU A 253 -4.45 -27.35 -14.88
CA LEU A 253 -5.49 -28.30 -15.34
C LEU A 253 -5.11 -29.79 -15.15
N TYR A 254 -4.01 -30.08 -14.45
CA TYR A 254 -3.54 -31.44 -14.19
C TYR A 254 -3.81 -31.86 -12.75
N ASP A 255 -4.47 -33.01 -12.56
CA ASP A 255 -4.74 -33.57 -11.23
C ASP A 255 -3.49 -34.17 -10.58
N MET A 256 -2.49 -34.57 -11.37
CA MET A 256 -1.24 -35.15 -10.91
C MET A 256 -0.12 -34.89 -11.93
N SER A 257 1.06 -34.49 -11.43
CA SER A 257 2.28 -34.38 -12.25
C SER A 257 3.33 -35.34 -11.71
N VAL A 258 3.92 -36.15 -12.59
CA VAL A 258 4.98 -37.10 -12.25
C VAL A 258 6.26 -36.56 -12.85
N THR A 259 7.21 -36.18 -12.00
CA THR A 259 8.54 -35.74 -12.42
C THR A 259 9.53 -36.85 -12.08
N PHE A 260 10.26 -37.36 -13.07
CA PHE A 260 11.28 -38.38 -12.86
C PHE A 260 12.53 -37.74 -12.25
N ALA A 261 13.08 -38.35 -11.20
CA ALA A 261 14.25 -37.83 -10.49
C ALA A 261 15.57 -38.00 -11.26
N GLU A 262 15.60 -38.90 -12.24
CA GLU A 262 16.73 -39.14 -13.14
C GLU A 262 16.23 -39.07 -14.59
N ASN A 263 17.08 -38.63 -15.52
CA ASN A 263 16.76 -38.63 -16.95
C ASN A 263 16.60 -40.08 -17.41
N GLN A 264 15.35 -40.54 -17.52
CA GLN A 264 15.04 -41.85 -18.07
C GLN A 264 15.09 -41.79 -19.60
N GLU A 265 15.59 -42.86 -20.21
CA GLU A 265 15.59 -43.01 -21.66
C GLU A 265 14.16 -42.95 -22.22
N PRO A 266 13.96 -42.43 -23.44
CA PRO A 266 12.64 -42.24 -24.03
C PRO A 266 11.81 -43.53 -24.09
N GLU A 267 12.44 -44.70 -24.16
CA GLU A 267 11.75 -46.01 -24.14
C GLU A 267 11.08 -46.32 -22.78
N ASP A 268 11.72 -45.96 -21.66
CA ASP A 268 11.18 -46.19 -20.31
C ASP A 268 10.03 -45.23 -20.00
N GLN A 269 10.09 -44.00 -20.52
CA GLN A 269 9.01 -43.02 -20.43
C GLN A 269 7.77 -43.50 -21.20
N GLU A 270 7.95 -44.06 -22.40
CA GLU A 270 6.87 -44.65 -23.17
C GLU A 270 6.28 -45.91 -22.52
N ALA A 271 7.11 -46.74 -21.89
CA ALA A 271 6.66 -47.92 -21.15
C ALA A 271 5.81 -47.54 -19.93
N PHE A 272 6.21 -46.50 -19.18
CA PHE A 272 5.44 -45.95 -18.07
C PHE A 272 4.11 -45.34 -18.55
N LEU A 273 4.12 -44.57 -19.64
CA LEU A 273 2.91 -43.99 -20.25
C LEU A 273 1.93 -45.07 -20.76
N LYS A 274 2.45 -46.16 -21.33
CA LYS A 274 1.63 -47.32 -21.73
C LYS A 274 1.07 -48.08 -20.52
N GLY A 275 1.80 -48.18 -19.42
CA GLY A 275 1.34 -48.77 -18.15
C GLY A 275 0.22 -47.95 -17.47
N CYS A 276 0.19 -46.64 -17.70
CA CYS A 276 -0.84 -45.72 -17.21
C CYS A 276 -1.90 -45.35 -18.27
N ALA A 277 -1.98 -46.12 -19.37
CA ALA A 277 -2.85 -45.82 -20.49
C ALA A 277 -4.34 -45.77 -20.07
N GLY A 278 -4.93 -44.58 -20.14
CA GLY A 278 -6.33 -44.30 -19.81
C GLY A 278 -6.56 -43.21 -18.76
N THR A 279 -5.52 -42.79 -18.02
CA THR A 279 -5.63 -41.75 -16.97
C THR A 279 -4.67 -40.56 -17.12
N VAL A 280 -3.66 -40.65 -18.00
CA VAL A 280 -2.60 -39.63 -18.11
C VAL A 280 -2.46 -39.17 -19.55
N GLN A 281 -2.50 -37.86 -19.78
CA GLN A 281 -2.27 -37.22 -21.07
C GLN A 281 -1.00 -36.38 -20.98
N ALA A 282 -0.08 -36.53 -21.94
CA ALA A 282 1.16 -35.76 -21.95
C ALA A 282 0.86 -34.27 -22.13
N ALA A 283 1.33 -33.44 -21.20
CA ALA A 283 1.15 -31.99 -21.28
C ALA A 283 1.97 -31.42 -22.46
N PRO A 284 1.43 -30.46 -23.24
CA PRO A 284 2.21 -29.78 -24.27
C PRO A 284 3.39 -29.03 -23.62
N PRO A 285 4.54 -28.90 -24.30
CA PRO A 285 5.71 -28.23 -23.74
C PRO A 285 5.36 -26.76 -23.45
N GLY A 286 5.22 -26.41 -22.18
CA GLY A 286 4.99 -25.04 -21.72
C GLY A 286 6.26 -24.20 -21.81
N PRO A 287 6.15 -22.87 -21.77
CA PRO A 287 7.30 -21.97 -21.72
C PRO A 287 7.85 -21.92 -20.29
N GLY A 288 8.37 -23.06 -19.82
CA GLY A 288 9.10 -23.20 -18.57
C GLY A 288 10.49 -23.76 -18.86
N PRO A 289 11.48 -23.51 -17.99
CA PRO A 289 12.84 -23.95 -18.26
C PRO A 289 12.87 -25.47 -18.36
N SER A 290 13.49 -25.97 -19.43
CA SER A 290 13.84 -27.38 -19.63
C SER A 290 14.47 -27.96 -18.36
N PRO A 291 14.28 -29.27 -18.09
CA PRO A 291 14.76 -29.91 -16.85
C PRO A 291 16.23 -29.60 -16.62
N SER A 292 16.51 -28.78 -15.60
CA SER A 292 17.87 -28.41 -15.23
C SER A 292 18.49 -29.56 -14.44
N ILE A 293 19.47 -30.22 -15.04
CA ILE A 293 20.29 -31.24 -14.40
C ILE A 293 21.22 -30.52 -13.43
N SER A 294 20.86 -30.49 -12.14
CA SER A 294 21.72 -29.94 -11.10
C SER A 294 22.72 -31.01 -10.62
N TRP A 295 23.97 -30.88 -11.05
CA TRP A 295 25.08 -31.69 -10.55
C TRP A 295 25.56 -31.14 -9.20
N HIS A 296 25.24 -31.83 -8.10
CA HIS A 296 25.95 -31.66 -6.83
C HIS A 296 27.03 -32.74 -6.69
N PRO A 297 28.34 -32.42 -6.76
CA PRO A 297 29.39 -33.38 -6.48
C PRO A 297 29.40 -33.68 -4.97
N ARG A 298 29.13 -34.93 -4.59
CA ARG A 298 29.42 -35.45 -3.25
C ARG A 298 30.93 -35.31 -3.00
N ARG A 299 31.30 -34.48 -2.03
CA ARG A 299 32.62 -34.56 -1.40
C ARG A 299 32.60 -35.71 -0.40
N SER A 300 33.51 -36.67 -0.65
CA SER A 300 34.09 -37.70 0.23
C SER A 300 33.19 -38.38 1.24
#